data_AF-A0A399IK36-F1
#
_entry.id   AF-A0A399IK36-F1
#
_cell.length_a   1.000
_cell.length_b   1.000
_cell.length_c   1.000
_cell.angle_alpha   90.00
_cell.angle_beta   90.00
_cell.angle_gamma   90.00
#
_symmetry.space_group_name_H-M   'P 1'
#
loop_
_entity.id
_entity.type
_entity.pdbx_description
1 polymer ?
#
loop_
_entity_poly.entity_id
_entity_poly.type
_entity_poly.pdbx_seq_one_letter_code
_entity_poly.pdbx_strand_id
1 'polypeptide(L)'
;MEYIIDTSNGVNLNWSAKGKDRIAQNVLNLISTFKYEVAYNREKGISPAILDKPVNIMQAAYIAEVYRVVQKDEPRAVVKSVSLLGVDEEGDAKFKVVIDI
;
A
#
# COMPACT_ATOMS: atom_id res chain seq x y z
N MET A 1 16.79 6.04 3.30
CA MET A 1 16.77 5.03 4.39
C MET A 1 15.65 4.08 4.05
N GLU A 2 15.92 2.78 4.08
CA GLU A 2 14.93 1.77 3.70
C GLU A 2 13.92 1.56 4.84
N TYR A 3 12.65 1.72 4.51
CA TYR A 3 11.52 1.44 5.40
C TYR A 3 10.74 0.25 4.84
N ILE A 4 10.45 -0.70 5.72
CA ILE A 4 9.69 -1.90 5.39
C ILE A 4 8.30 -1.72 5.98
N ILE A 5 7.29 -1.71 5.11
CA ILE A 5 5.89 -1.73 5.48
C ILE A 5 5.39 -3.15 5.26
N ASP A 6 4.97 -3.79 6.36
CA ASP A 6 4.35 -5.11 6.33
C ASP A 6 2.86 -4.97 6.62
N THR A 7 2.00 -5.42 5.71
CA THR A 7 0.55 -5.34 5.88
C THR A 7 0.01 -6.41 6.83
N SER A 8 0.84 -7.36 7.29
CA SER A 8 0.40 -8.44 8.19
C SER A 8 0.11 -7.97 9.63
N ASN A 9 0.75 -6.90 10.09
CA ASN A 9 0.77 -6.54 11.52
C ASN A 9 -0.34 -5.57 11.93
N GLY A 10 -1.36 -5.38 11.09
CA GLY A 10 -2.41 -4.40 11.31
C GLY A 10 -1.90 -2.96 11.22
N VAL A 11 -2.82 -2.00 11.12
CA VAL A 11 -2.46 -0.58 11.01
C VAL A 11 -2.30 0.01 12.41
N ASN A 12 -1.06 0.16 12.88
CA ASN A 12 -0.77 0.92 14.09
C ASN A 12 -0.51 2.40 13.74
N LEU A 13 -1.51 3.26 13.95
CA LEU A 13 -1.39 4.68 13.64
C LEU A 13 -0.69 5.44 14.76
N ASN A 14 0.45 6.06 14.45
CA ASN A 14 1.11 6.99 15.34
C ASN A 14 0.67 8.43 15.03
N TRP A 15 -0.17 9.01 15.88
CA TRP A 15 -0.65 10.38 15.72
C TRP A 15 0.42 11.46 15.96
N SER A 16 1.53 11.09 16.59
CA SER A 16 2.67 11.98 16.84
C SER A 16 3.80 11.83 15.82
N ALA A 17 3.61 11.02 14.76
CA ALA A 17 4.64 10.78 13.75
C ALA A 17 5.08 12.09 13.06
N LYS A 18 6.39 12.28 12.95
CA LYS A 18 7.01 13.46 12.30
C LYS A 18 8.08 13.02 11.30
N GLY A 19 8.42 13.91 10.37
CA GLY A 19 9.48 13.66 9.40
C GLY A 19 9.22 12.41 8.54
N LYS A 20 10.18 11.48 8.53
CA LYS A 20 10.16 10.27 7.69
C LYS A 20 9.10 9.26 8.13
N ASP A 21 8.86 9.11 9.43
CA ASP A 21 7.87 8.16 9.93
C ASP A 21 6.44 8.55 9.50
N ARG A 22 6.17 9.86 9.41
CA ARG A 22 4.90 10.37 8.87
C ARG A 22 4.73 10.04 7.38
N ILE A 23 5.82 10.05 6.62
CA ILE A 23 5.81 9.68 5.19
C ILE A 23 5.51 8.19 5.05
N ALA A 24 6.19 7.33 5.83
CA ALA A 24 5.92 5.90 5.82
C ALA A 24 4.46 5.57 6.23
N GLN A 25 3.93 6.26 7.24
CA GLN A 25 2.54 6.10 7.66
C GLN A 25 1.54 6.60 6.60
N ASN A 26 1.85 7.69 5.90
CA ASN A 26 1.03 8.14 4.76
C ASN A 26 0.98 7.09 3.66
N VAL A 27 2.12 6.47 3.33
CA VAL A 27 2.17 5.36 2.35
C VAL A 27 1.31 4.19 2.83
N LEU A 28 1.42 3.78 4.09
CA LEU A 28 0.59 2.72 4.68
C LEU A 28 -0.91 3.04 4.55
N ASN A 29 -1.31 4.29 4.84
CA ASN A 29 -2.70 4.72 4.70
C ASN A 29 -3.18 4.64 3.26
N LEU A 30 -2.34 5.06 2.31
CA LEU A 30 -2.67 5.07 0.88
C LEU A 30 -2.88 3.65 0.32
N ILE A 31 -2.01 2.70 0.68
CA ILE A 31 -2.13 1.31 0.20
C ILE A 31 -3.27 0.55 0.89
N SER A 32 -3.74 1.02 2.05
CA SER A 32 -4.85 0.43 2.79
C SER A 32 -6.22 1.02 2.44
N THR A 33 -6.25 2.13 1.69
CA THR A 33 -7.49 2.81 1.28
C THR A 33 -7.94 2.28 -0.09
N PHE A 34 -9.23 2.03 -0.27
CA PHE A 34 -9.78 1.66 -1.58
C PHE A 34 -10.18 2.90 -2.40
N LYS A 35 -10.13 2.76 -3.73
CA LYS A 35 -10.69 3.76 -4.64
C LYS A 35 -12.16 4.01 -4.30
N TYR A 36 -12.59 5.25 -4.52
CA TYR A 36 -13.94 5.76 -4.23
C TYR A 36 -14.29 5.97 -2.75
N GLU A 37 -13.45 5.60 -1.78
CA GLU A 37 -13.72 5.88 -0.36
C GLU A 37 -13.56 7.37 0.00
N VAL A 38 -12.68 8.08 -0.71
CA VAL A 38 -12.37 9.48 -0.42
C VAL A 38 -13.26 10.41 -1.24
N ALA A 39 -14.21 11.07 -0.58
CA ALA A 39 -15.30 11.84 -1.21
C ALA A 39 -14.84 12.83 -2.30
N TYR A 40 -13.82 13.64 -2.02
CA TYR A 40 -13.31 14.66 -2.94
C TYR A 40 -12.17 14.17 -3.85
N ASN A 41 -11.70 12.93 -3.69
CA ASN A 41 -10.64 12.37 -4.52
C ASN A 41 -10.86 10.86 -4.73
N ARG A 42 -11.70 10.56 -5.72
CA ARG A 42 -12.15 9.19 -6.03
C ARG A 42 -11.06 8.29 -6.59
N GLU A 43 -9.98 8.85 -7.14
CA GLU A 43 -8.86 8.08 -7.69
C GLU A 43 -7.81 7.69 -6.64
N LYS A 44 -7.95 8.18 -5.40
CA LYS A 44 -7.05 7.90 -4.29
C LYS A 44 -7.29 6.48 -3.79
N GLY A 45 -6.21 5.75 -3.52
CA GLY A 45 -6.25 4.38 -3.03
C GLY A 45 -6.13 3.32 -4.13
N ILE A 46 -6.20 2.06 -3.69
CA ILE A 46 -6.05 0.86 -4.51
C ILE A 46 -7.41 0.46 -5.11
N SER A 47 -7.40 -0.03 -6.35
CA SER A 47 -8.64 -0.48 -7.00
C SER A 47 -9.14 -1.79 -6.36
N PRO A 48 -10.38 -1.87 -5.85
CA PRO A 48 -10.92 -3.11 -5.26
C PRO A 48 -11.12 -4.22 -6.31
N ALA A 49 -11.26 -3.87 -7.59
CA ALA A 49 -11.45 -4.81 -8.70
C ALA A 49 -10.25 -5.75 -8.96
N ILE A 50 -9.15 -5.60 -8.22
CA ILE A 50 -8.00 -6.53 -8.28
C ILE A 50 -8.21 -7.78 -7.43
N LEU A 51 -9.08 -7.73 -6.40
CA LEU A 51 -9.23 -8.81 -5.41
C LEU A 51 -9.82 -10.07 -6.03
N ASP A 52 -10.79 -9.93 -6.95
CA ASP A 52 -11.44 -11.06 -7.63
C ASP A 52 -10.61 -11.66 -8.78
N LYS A 53 -9.36 -11.23 -8.94
CA LYS A 53 -8.47 -11.74 -10.00
C LYS A 53 -7.70 -12.97 -9.51
N PRO A 54 -7.29 -13.87 -10.42
CA PRO A 54 -6.34 -14.93 -10.09
C PRO A 54 -5.07 -14.36 -9.44
N VAL A 55 -4.51 -15.08 -8.45
CA VAL A 55 -3.44 -14.59 -7.56
C VAL A 55 -2.26 -13.97 -8.32
N ASN A 56 -1.84 -14.58 -9.43
CA ASN A 56 -0.76 -14.06 -10.28
C ASN A 56 -1.09 -12.70 -10.92
N ILE A 57 -2.32 -12.51 -11.41
CA ILE A 57 -2.78 -11.26 -12.01
C ILE A 57 -3.03 -10.21 -10.92
N MET A 58 -3.64 -10.63 -9.81
CA MET A 58 -3.89 -9.78 -8.63
C MET A 58 -2.57 -9.22 -8.10
N GLN A 59 -1.55 -10.06 -7.93
CA GLN A 59 -0.22 -9.65 -7.49
C GLN A 59 0.38 -8.58 -8.42
N ALA A 60 0.42 -8.84 -9.72
CA ALA A 60 0.99 -7.90 -10.69
C ALA A 60 0.21 -6.56 -10.71
N ALA A 61 -1.12 -6.63 -10.65
CA ALA A 61 -1.97 -5.45 -10.62
C ALA A 61 -1.81 -4.64 -9.31
N TYR A 62 -1.70 -5.32 -8.17
CA TYR A 62 -1.44 -4.68 -6.88
C TYR A 62 -0.11 -3.95 -6.88
N ILE A 63 0.96 -4.59 -7.35
CA ILE A 63 2.28 -3.96 -7.49
C ILE A 63 2.15 -2.67 -8.32
N ALA A 64 1.53 -2.73 -9.49
CA ALA A 64 1.36 -1.57 -10.36
C ALA A 64 0.55 -0.43 -9.70
N GLU A 65 -0.52 -0.76 -8.99
CA GLU A 65 -1.34 0.22 -8.26
C GLU A 65 -0.56 0.87 -7.10
N VAL A 66 0.24 0.11 -6.34
CA VAL A 66 1.08 0.67 -5.28
C VAL A 66 2.07 1.69 -5.84
N TYR A 67 2.77 1.37 -6.94
CA TYR A 67 3.66 2.33 -7.61
C TYR A 67 2.90 3.59 -8.05
N ARG A 68 1.73 3.43 -8.68
CA ARG A 68 0.90 4.55 -9.14
C ARG A 68 0.47 5.47 -8.00
N VAL A 69 -0.08 4.90 -6.92
CA VAL A 69 -0.62 5.66 -5.79
C VAL A 69 0.50 6.37 -5.04
N VAL A 70 1.59 5.67 -4.71
CA VAL A 70 2.70 6.28 -3.98
C VAL A 70 3.35 7.40 -4.79
N GLN A 71 3.59 7.19 -6.09
CA GLN A 71 4.19 8.22 -6.94
C GLN A 71 3.28 9.46 -7.10
N LYS A 72 1.96 9.28 -7.15
CA LYS A 72 1.00 10.37 -7.32
C LYS A 72 0.73 11.13 -6.02
N ASP A 73 0.48 10.41 -4.93
CA ASP A 73 -0.06 10.96 -3.69
C ASP A 73 1.01 11.21 -2.61
N GLU A 74 2.15 10.52 -2.64
CA GLU A 74 3.28 10.73 -1.70
C GLU A 74 4.63 10.63 -2.45
N PRO A 75 4.95 11.59 -3.34
CA PRO A 75 6.14 11.55 -4.21
C PRO A 75 7.47 11.63 -3.45
N ARG A 76 7.44 11.88 -2.14
CA ARG A 76 8.62 11.90 -1.27
C ARG A 76 9.13 10.50 -0.93
N ALA A 77 8.29 9.47 -1.10
CA ALA A 77 8.67 8.08 -0.92
C ALA A 77 8.94 7.42 -2.27
N VAL A 78 10.04 6.69 -2.40
CA VAL A 78 10.36 5.91 -3.60
C VAL A 78 10.14 4.43 -3.29
N VAL A 79 9.23 3.78 -4.01
CA VAL A 79 9.00 2.33 -3.86
C VAL A 79 10.17 1.57 -4.49
N LYS A 80 10.82 0.69 -3.72
CA LYS A 80 11.93 -0.17 -4.18
C LYS A 80 11.44 -1.54 -4.60
N SER A 81 10.56 -2.14 -3.80
CA SER A 81 10.02 -3.46 -4.08
C SER A 81 8.67 -3.67 -3.41
N VAL A 82 7.80 -4.41 -4.07
CA VAL A 82 6.53 -4.90 -3.52
C VAL A 82 6.50 -6.40 -3.73
N SER A 83 6.25 -7.16 -2.68
CA SER A 83 6.27 -8.63 -2.71
C SER A 83 5.08 -9.19 -1.96
N LEU A 84 4.49 -10.25 -2.50
CA LEU A 84 3.43 -11.01 -1.82
C LEU A 84 4.10 -11.99 -0.84
N LEU A 85 3.75 -11.91 0.43
CA LEU A 85 4.21 -12.84 1.48
C LEU A 85 3.42 -14.15 1.43
N GLY A 86 2.14 -14.08 1.09
CA GLY A 86 1.25 -15.23 0.96
C GLY A 86 -0.21 -14.82 1.01
N VAL A 87 -1.08 -15.78 0.74
CA VAL A 87 -2.52 -15.69 1.01
C VAL A 87 -2.78 -16.66 2.17
N ASP A 88 -3.45 -16.21 3.22
CA ASP A 88 -3.80 -17.09 4.33
C ASP A 88 -5.04 -17.94 4.03
N GLU A 89 -5.38 -18.84 4.96
CA GLU A 89 -6.51 -19.77 4.83
C GLU A 89 -7.87 -19.06 4.79
N GLU A 90 -7.94 -17.80 5.24
CA GLU A 90 -9.13 -16.95 5.20
C GLU A 90 -9.26 -16.18 3.87
N GLY A 91 -8.22 -16.22 3.02
CA GLY A 91 -8.19 -15.57 1.72
C GLY A 91 -7.54 -14.18 1.73
N ASP A 92 -6.93 -13.76 2.84
CA ASP A 92 -6.28 -12.47 2.96
C ASP A 92 -4.87 -12.49 2.36
N ALA A 93 -4.65 -11.62 1.38
CA ALA A 93 -3.36 -11.45 0.73
C ALA A 93 -2.45 -10.50 1.53
N LYS A 94 -1.28 -10.98 1.96
CA LYS A 94 -0.30 -10.22 2.74
C LYS A 94 0.82 -9.73 1.84
N PHE A 95 1.09 -8.42 1.89
CA PHE A 95 2.11 -7.78 1.06
C PHE A 95 3.18 -7.10 1.92
N LYS A 96 4.42 -7.18 1.42
CA LYS A 96 5.57 -6.44 1.93
C LYS A 96 5.95 -5.37 0.93
N VAL A 97 5.90 -4.12 1.37
CA VAL A 97 6.26 -2.94 0.57
C VAL A 97 7.52 -2.33 1.16
N VAL A 98 8.58 -2.21 0.36
CA VAL A 98 9.83 -1.56 0.75
C VAL A 98 9.91 -0.21 0.06
N ILE A 99 10.07 0.84 0.84
CA ILE A 99 10.19 2.22 0.37
C ILE A 99 11.52 2.84 0.84
N ASP A 100 12.00 3.83 0.10
CA ASP A 100 13.20 4.61 0.41
C ASP A 100 12.80 6.09 0.59
N ILE A 101 13.25 6.66 1.72
CA ILE A 101 12.93 8.04 2.19
C ILE A 101 14.18 8.72 2.79
#